data_AF-A0A958X8D8-F1
#
_entry.id   AF-A0A958X8D8-F1
#
_cell.length_a   1.000
_cell.length_b   1.000
_cell.length_c   1.000
_cell.angle_alpha   90.00
_cell.angle_beta   90.00
_cell.angle_gamma   90.00
#
_symmetry.space_group_name_H-M   'P 1'
#
loop_
_entity.id
_entity.type
_entity.pdbx_description
1 polymer ?
#
loop_
_entity_poly.entity_id
_entity_poly.type
_entity_poly.pdbx_seq_one_letter_code
_entity_poly.pdbx_strand_id
1 'polypeptide(L)'
;MTSLPTLIISFAIAGALLTVWTVWQKKHKNVLWTFLQHFCGVWFIFSGLVKAVDPIGTAYKMEDYFAAFEQTFEGLNNMFSGLAPLFPWLAKSSEGFSIVMIAMEIALGIMLIVGYTRKWTAWLFFLLVFFFTILTGFTYLTGFVPSDANFFDFAKWGPYVKTQMRVTDCGCFGDFIKLDPKVSFFKDLGLMVPALMFLLRSRNMHQLWTAGRRNTIVLFGTLASLLLCVRNTYWDLPMVDFRPFKVGSNVRERRELETNAKVDILGWVLEND
;
A
#
# COMPACT_ATOMS: atom_id res chain seq x y z
N MET A 1 0.71 5.76 -17.68
CA MET A 1 0.48 5.91 -16.23
C MET A 1 -1.02 5.98 -16.00
N THR A 2 -1.63 4.96 -15.41
CA THR A 2 -3.09 4.92 -15.18
C THR A 2 -3.45 5.81 -14.00
N SER A 3 -4.35 6.76 -14.22
CA SER A 3 -4.88 7.59 -13.14
C SER A 3 -5.68 6.76 -12.12
N LEU A 4 -5.74 7.19 -10.85
CA LEU A 4 -6.53 6.50 -9.82
C LEU A 4 -7.99 6.24 -10.27
N PRO A 5 -8.71 7.19 -10.91
CA PRO A 5 -10.05 6.93 -11.43
C PRO A 5 -10.11 5.74 -12.41
N THR A 6 -9.12 5.61 -13.28
CA THR A 6 -9.03 4.49 -14.24
C THR A 6 -8.91 3.16 -13.52
N LEU A 7 -8.14 3.09 -12.43
CA LEU A 7 -8.00 1.89 -11.61
C LEU A 7 -9.29 1.55 -10.86
N ILE A 8 -9.95 2.55 -10.27
CA ILE A 8 -11.23 2.33 -9.56
C ILE A 8 -12.26 1.74 -10.52
N ILE A 9 -12.38 2.30 -11.73
CA ILE A 9 -13.33 1.83 -12.75
C ILE A 9 -12.96 0.41 -13.20
N SER A 10 -11.69 0.12 -13.48
CA SER A 10 -11.27 -1.21 -13.92
C SER A 10 -11.52 -2.29 -12.85
N PHE A 11 -11.26 -1.99 -11.58
CA PHE A 11 -11.54 -2.89 -10.47
C PHE A 11 -13.02 -3.06 -10.21
N ALA A 12 -13.82 -2.00 -10.38
CA ALA A 12 -15.28 -2.07 -10.30
C ALA A 12 -15.84 -2.97 -11.41
N ILE A 13 -15.35 -2.84 -12.65
CA ILE A 13 -15.75 -3.71 -13.77
C ILE A 13 -15.36 -5.16 -13.48
N ALA A 14 -14.11 -5.42 -13.09
CA ALA A 14 -13.64 -6.77 -12.76
C ALA A 14 -14.46 -7.39 -11.61
N GLY A 15 -14.71 -6.61 -10.55
CA GLY A 15 -15.54 -7.03 -9.42
C GLY A 15 -16.98 -7.32 -9.84
N ALA A 16 -17.56 -6.49 -10.72
CA ALA A 16 -18.90 -6.70 -11.26
C ALA A 16 -18.99 -7.98 -12.10
N LEU A 17 -18.03 -8.23 -12.99
CA LEU A 17 -17.96 -9.45 -13.79
C LEU A 17 -17.88 -10.71 -12.92
N LEU A 18 -17.00 -10.70 -11.90
CA LEU A 18 -16.93 -11.78 -10.92
C LEU A 18 -18.24 -11.94 -10.14
N THR A 19 -18.90 -10.84 -9.78
CA THR A 19 -20.20 -10.87 -9.10
C THR A 19 -21.29 -11.48 -9.98
N VAL A 20 -21.36 -11.10 -11.27
CA VAL A 20 -22.31 -11.68 -12.22
C VAL A 20 -22.10 -13.19 -12.33
N TRP A 21 -20.84 -13.64 -12.42
CA TRP A 21 -20.51 -15.06 -12.47
C TRP A 21 -20.88 -15.81 -11.19
N THR A 22 -20.65 -15.22 -10.01
CA THR A 22 -21.05 -15.85 -8.73
C THR A 22 -22.56 -15.85 -8.49
N VAL A 23 -23.26 -14.84 -9.01
CA VAL A 23 -24.72 -14.79 -9.04
C VAL A 23 -25.27 -15.88 -9.95
N TRP A 24 -24.70 -16.04 -11.14
CA TRP A 24 -25.05 -17.11 -12.08
C TRP A 24 -24.89 -18.50 -11.48
N GLN A 25 -23.85 -18.72 -10.66
CA GLN A 25 -23.66 -19.97 -9.93
C GLN A 25 -24.59 -20.15 -8.71
N LYS A 26 -25.47 -19.18 -8.41
CA LYS A 26 -26.35 -19.15 -7.22
C LYS A 26 -25.59 -19.28 -5.88
N LYS A 27 -24.35 -18.79 -5.82
CA LYS A 27 -23.49 -18.88 -4.61
C LYS A 27 -23.36 -17.57 -3.84
N HIS A 28 -24.21 -16.60 -4.16
CA HIS A 28 -24.27 -15.32 -3.49
C HIS A 28 -25.27 -15.38 -2.33
N LYS A 29 -25.06 -14.53 -1.32
CA LYS A 29 -26.06 -14.29 -0.26
C LYS A 29 -26.72 -12.92 -0.43
N ASN A 30 -25.89 -11.90 -0.63
CA ASN A 30 -26.30 -10.54 -0.92
C ASN A 30 -25.43 -10.02 -2.05
N VAL A 31 -26.05 -9.54 -3.13
CA VAL A 31 -25.32 -9.10 -4.33
C VAL A 31 -24.33 -7.97 -4.01
N LEU A 32 -24.74 -6.99 -3.20
CA LEU A 32 -23.88 -5.88 -2.80
C LEU A 32 -22.64 -6.34 -2.03
N TRP A 33 -22.80 -7.28 -1.09
CA TRP A 33 -21.67 -7.80 -0.30
C TRP A 33 -20.71 -8.60 -1.16
N THR A 34 -21.25 -9.42 -2.08
CA THR A 34 -20.46 -10.17 -3.05
C THR A 34 -19.68 -9.24 -3.98
N PHE A 35 -20.31 -8.16 -4.45
CA PHE A 35 -19.62 -7.12 -5.23
C PHE A 35 -18.50 -6.46 -4.46
N LEU A 36 -18.77 -5.93 -3.26
CA LEU A 36 -17.73 -5.30 -2.43
C LEU A 36 -16.59 -6.26 -2.12
N GLN A 37 -16.91 -7.54 -1.87
CA GLN A 37 -15.94 -8.58 -1.57
C GLN A 37 -15.04 -8.87 -2.80
N HIS A 38 -15.60 -8.95 -4.01
CA HIS A 38 -14.81 -9.08 -5.23
C HIS A 38 -14.02 -7.82 -5.56
N PHE A 39 -14.61 -6.64 -5.42
CA PHE A 39 -13.95 -5.35 -5.64
C PHE A 39 -12.71 -5.20 -4.74
N CYS A 40 -12.87 -5.39 -3.43
CA CYS A 40 -11.74 -5.33 -2.48
C CYS A 40 -10.73 -6.44 -2.73
N GLY A 41 -11.18 -7.63 -3.13
CA GLY A 41 -10.30 -8.75 -3.47
C GLY A 41 -9.41 -8.47 -4.68
N VAL A 42 -9.98 -7.96 -5.77
CA VAL A 42 -9.24 -7.53 -6.97
C VAL A 42 -8.27 -6.41 -6.63
N TRP A 43 -8.71 -5.43 -5.81
CA TRP A 43 -7.87 -4.32 -5.36
C TRP A 43 -6.60 -4.83 -4.68
N PHE A 44 -6.74 -5.75 -3.71
CA PHE A 44 -5.63 -6.25 -2.91
C PHE A 44 -4.71 -7.17 -3.71
N ILE A 45 -5.25 -7.99 -4.60
CA ILE A 45 -4.42 -8.81 -5.50
C ILE A 45 -3.59 -7.89 -6.41
N PHE A 46 -4.21 -6.90 -7.05
CA PHE A 46 -3.47 -5.98 -7.93
C PHE A 46 -2.41 -5.19 -7.16
N SER A 47 -2.80 -4.58 -6.04
CA SER A 47 -1.89 -3.82 -5.17
C SER A 47 -0.70 -4.66 -4.70
N GLY A 48 -0.96 -5.87 -4.21
CA GLY A 48 0.08 -6.79 -3.79
C GLY A 48 0.96 -7.29 -4.93
N LEU A 49 0.40 -7.61 -6.10
CA LEU A 49 1.19 -8.03 -7.27
C LEU A 49 2.15 -6.94 -7.73
N VAL A 50 1.70 -5.68 -7.76
CA VAL A 50 2.54 -4.56 -8.13
C VAL A 50 3.70 -4.38 -7.14
N LYS A 51 3.45 -4.52 -5.83
CA LYS A 51 4.52 -4.52 -4.83
C LYS A 51 5.44 -5.75 -4.93
N ALA A 52 4.90 -6.91 -5.29
CA ALA A 52 5.67 -8.15 -5.45
C ALA A 52 6.67 -8.08 -6.62
N VAL A 53 6.45 -7.18 -7.60
CA VAL A 53 7.43 -6.92 -8.66
C VAL A 53 8.71 -6.31 -8.10
N ASP A 54 8.61 -5.45 -7.08
CA ASP A 54 9.75 -4.84 -6.38
C ASP A 54 9.54 -4.83 -4.85
N PRO A 55 9.78 -5.97 -4.18
CA PRO A 55 9.64 -6.08 -2.74
C PRO A 55 10.67 -5.24 -1.97
N ILE A 56 11.84 -4.98 -2.57
CA ILE A 56 12.93 -4.20 -1.98
C ILE A 56 12.55 -2.71 -1.94
N GLY A 57 11.99 -2.18 -3.03
CA GLY A 57 11.45 -0.80 -3.03
C GLY A 57 10.41 -0.59 -1.94
N THR A 58 9.53 -1.58 -1.72
CA THR A 58 8.57 -1.55 -0.60
C THR A 58 9.25 -1.65 0.77
N ALA A 59 10.36 -2.39 0.89
CA ALA A 59 11.14 -2.48 2.12
C ALA A 59 11.80 -1.14 2.50
N TYR A 60 12.40 -0.42 1.54
CA TYR A 60 12.94 0.92 1.79
C TYR A 60 11.88 1.90 2.26
N LYS A 61 10.65 1.80 1.72
CA LYS A 61 9.54 2.62 2.23
C LYS A 61 9.17 2.29 3.66
N MET A 62 9.17 1.02 4.03
CA MET A 62 8.92 0.63 5.41
C MET A 62 10.03 1.12 6.34
N GLU A 63 11.28 1.09 5.90
CA GLU A 63 12.40 1.67 6.63
C GLU A 63 12.24 3.18 6.85
N ASP A 64 11.86 3.94 5.80
CA ASP A 64 11.54 5.38 5.90
C ASP A 64 10.42 5.63 6.93
N TYR A 65 9.36 4.82 6.91
CA TYR A 65 8.26 4.91 7.88
C TYR A 65 8.73 4.64 9.31
N PHE A 66 9.52 3.59 9.51
CA PHE A 66 9.99 3.23 10.85
C PHE A 66 10.95 4.29 11.39
N ALA A 67 11.85 4.85 10.56
CA ALA A 67 12.71 5.97 10.96
C ALA A 67 11.88 7.22 11.30
N ALA A 68 10.86 7.55 10.51
CA ALA A 68 9.99 8.68 10.79
C ALA A 68 9.15 8.48 12.06
N PHE A 69 8.73 7.25 12.36
CA PHE A 69 8.06 6.92 13.60
C PHE A 69 9.01 6.96 14.79
N GLU A 70 10.24 6.44 14.67
CA GLU A 70 11.25 6.56 15.72
C GLU A 70 11.40 8.02 16.15
N GLN A 71 11.65 8.94 15.21
CA GLN A 71 11.73 10.38 15.49
C GLN A 71 10.44 10.99 16.07
N THR A 72 9.29 10.36 15.82
CA THR A 72 8.00 10.81 16.36
C THR A 72 7.82 10.39 17.82
N PHE A 73 8.22 9.17 18.14
CA PHE A 73 8.06 8.58 19.47
C PHE A 73 9.27 8.84 20.38
N GLU A 74 10.42 9.19 19.81
CA GLU A 74 11.60 9.65 20.53
C GLU A 74 11.32 10.99 21.23
N GLY A 75 11.66 11.08 22.51
CA GLY A 75 11.40 12.26 23.35
C GLY A 75 9.99 12.33 23.96
N LEU A 76 9.13 11.33 23.72
CA LEU A 76 7.82 11.27 24.38
C LEU A 76 7.96 10.74 25.82
N ASN A 77 7.54 11.53 26.82
CA ASN A 77 7.54 11.11 28.25
C ASN A 77 6.22 10.47 28.71
N ASN A 78 5.40 9.97 27.77
CA ASN A 78 4.05 9.47 28.02
C ASN A 78 3.98 7.93 27.88
N MET A 79 2.77 7.35 27.91
CA MET A 79 2.51 5.91 27.77
C MET A 79 3.11 5.25 26.51
N PHE A 80 3.49 6.04 25.50
CA PHE A 80 4.08 5.55 24.25
C PHE A 80 5.63 5.62 24.22
N SER A 81 6.28 6.05 25.30
CA SER A 81 7.75 6.15 25.41
C SER A 81 8.45 4.80 25.18
N GLY A 82 7.82 3.70 25.59
CA GLY A 82 8.34 2.34 25.41
C GLY A 82 8.26 1.79 23.99
N LEU A 83 7.66 2.53 23.03
CA LEU A 83 7.55 2.10 21.63
C LEU A 83 8.75 2.52 20.78
N ALA A 84 9.53 3.52 21.20
CA ALA A 84 10.69 3.98 20.42
C ALA A 84 11.67 2.85 20.05
N PRO A 85 12.03 1.90 20.95
CA PRO A 85 12.96 0.81 20.62
C PRO A 85 12.40 -0.22 19.61
N LEU A 86 11.08 -0.23 19.37
CA LEU A 86 10.45 -1.15 18.43
C LEU A 86 10.79 -0.78 16.97
N PHE A 87 10.86 0.52 16.67
CA PHE A 87 11.02 1.00 15.30
C PHE A 87 12.39 0.66 14.70
N PRO A 88 13.53 0.79 15.41
CA PRO A 88 14.82 0.30 14.93
C PRO A 88 14.85 -1.21 14.65
N TRP A 89 14.19 -2.01 15.47
CA TRP A 89 14.09 -3.46 15.26
C TRP A 89 13.27 -3.80 14.01
N LEU A 90 12.17 -3.07 13.79
CA LEU A 90 11.35 -3.17 12.58
C LEU A 90 12.12 -2.70 11.35
N ALA A 91 12.88 -1.60 11.45
CA ALA A 91 13.73 -1.07 10.39
C ALA A 91 14.76 -2.09 9.90
N LYS A 92 15.47 -2.76 10.83
CA LYS A 92 16.41 -3.85 10.49
C LYS A 92 15.72 -5.06 9.83
N SER A 93 14.44 -5.26 10.12
CA SER A 93 13.64 -6.38 9.60
C SER A 93 12.75 -5.98 8.42
N SER A 94 12.95 -4.79 7.82
CA SER A 94 12.06 -4.22 6.79
C SER A 94 11.94 -5.08 5.55
N GLU A 95 13.01 -5.78 5.14
CA GLU A 95 12.97 -6.70 4.01
C GLU A 95 11.99 -7.85 4.25
N GLY A 96 12.16 -8.56 5.36
CA GLY A 96 11.28 -9.67 5.74
C GLY A 96 9.85 -9.21 5.98
N PHE A 97 9.69 -8.05 6.62
CA PHE A 97 8.38 -7.43 6.85
C PHE A 97 7.68 -7.10 5.53
N SER A 98 8.37 -6.49 4.57
CA SER A 98 7.84 -6.19 3.23
C SER A 98 7.34 -7.44 2.52
N ILE A 99 8.16 -8.50 2.44
CA ILE A 99 7.79 -9.76 1.76
C ILE A 99 6.57 -10.39 2.42
N VAL A 100 6.55 -10.48 3.75
CA VAL A 100 5.41 -11.05 4.50
C VAL A 100 4.14 -10.22 4.30
N MET A 101 4.24 -8.90 4.39
CA MET A 101 3.11 -7.98 4.21
C MET A 101 2.53 -8.11 2.79
N ILE A 102 3.38 -8.12 1.75
CA ILE A 102 2.96 -8.27 0.34
C ILE A 102 2.27 -9.63 0.14
N ALA A 103 2.85 -10.71 0.65
CA ALA A 103 2.26 -12.04 0.55
C ALA A 103 0.91 -12.11 1.29
N MET A 104 0.81 -11.49 2.47
CA MET A 104 -0.45 -11.37 3.22
C MET A 104 -1.50 -10.57 2.45
N GLU A 105 -1.12 -9.49 1.78
CA GLU A 105 -2.02 -8.65 0.98
C GLU A 105 -2.61 -9.44 -0.20
N ILE A 106 -1.76 -10.14 -0.96
CA ILE A 106 -2.21 -10.99 -2.08
C ILE A 106 -3.07 -12.15 -1.56
N ALA A 107 -2.61 -12.85 -0.52
CA ALA A 107 -3.34 -13.95 0.08
C ALA A 107 -4.74 -13.50 0.56
N LEU A 108 -4.82 -12.32 1.15
CA LEU A 108 -6.07 -11.73 1.60
C LEU A 108 -6.99 -11.36 0.44
N GLY A 109 -6.45 -10.80 -0.64
CA GLY A 109 -7.21 -10.55 -1.86
C GLY A 109 -7.82 -11.84 -2.43
N ILE A 110 -7.05 -12.94 -2.45
CA ILE A 110 -7.54 -14.28 -2.85
C ILE A 110 -8.61 -14.79 -1.88
N MET A 111 -8.38 -14.66 -0.57
CA MET A 111 -9.34 -15.06 0.47
C MET A 111 -10.69 -14.33 0.32
N LEU A 112 -10.67 -13.04 -0.03
CA LEU A 112 -11.87 -12.26 -0.32
C LEU A 112 -12.58 -12.79 -1.57
N ILE A 113 -11.90 -12.95 -2.71
CA ILE A 113 -12.54 -13.42 -3.95
C ILE A 113 -13.19 -14.80 -3.76
N VAL A 114 -12.47 -15.73 -3.15
CA VAL A 114 -12.91 -17.13 -2.98
C VAL A 114 -13.93 -17.27 -1.84
N GLY A 115 -13.89 -16.38 -0.85
CA GLY A 115 -14.70 -16.45 0.36
C GLY A 115 -14.20 -17.53 1.34
N TYR A 116 -12.94 -17.44 1.75
CA TYR A 116 -12.26 -18.44 2.57
C TYR A 116 -12.95 -18.71 3.93
N THR A 117 -12.73 -17.83 4.92
CA THR A 117 -13.38 -17.89 6.23
C THR A 117 -13.88 -16.51 6.62
N ARG A 118 -15.21 -16.39 6.79
CA ARG A 118 -15.87 -15.07 6.89
C ARG A 118 -15.30 -14.17 7.98
N LYS A 119 -15.11 -14.71 9.20
CA LYS A 119 -14.66 -13.93 10.37
C LYS A 119 -13.18 -13.56 10.28
N TRP A 120 -12.31 -14.54 10.02
CA TRP A 120 -10.87 -14.31 9.96
C TRP A 120 -10.48 -13.42 8.78
N THR A 121 -11.05 -13.66 7.59
CA THR A 121 -10.79 -12.79 6.43
C THR A 121 -11.26 -11.35 6.69
N ALA A 122 -12.42 -11.15 7.33
CA ALA A 122 -12.88 -9.79 7.69
C ALA A 122 -11.95 -9.10 8.71
N TRP A 123 -11.50 -9.81 9.75
CA TRP A 123 -10.56 -9.28 10.74
C TRP A 123 -9.21 -8.94 10.15
N LEU A 124 -8.63 -9.85 9.35
CA LEU A 124 -7.36 -9.60 8.67
C LEU A 124 -7.47 -8.44 7.68
N PHE A 125 -8.60 -8.33 6.97
CA PHE A 125 -8.82 -7.26 6.00
C PHE A 125 -8.90 -5.91 6.71
N PHE A 126 -9.68 -5.84 7.79
CA PHE A 126 -9.76 -4.67 8.63
C PHE A 126 -8.40 -4.28 9.20
N LEU A 127 -7.65 -5.22 9.77
CA LEU A 127 -6.34 -4.94 10.36
C LEU A 127 -5.35 -4.41 9.31
N LEU A 128 -5.34 -4.99 8.11
CA LEU A 128 -4.43 -4.58 7.04
C LEU A 128 -4.81 -3.20 6.46
N VAL A 129 -6.10 -2.94 6.23
CA VAL A 129 -6.58 -1.60 5.82
C VAL A 129 -6.31 -0.57 6.92
N PHE A 130 -6.54 -0.92 8.18
CA PHE A 130 -6.28 -0.06 9.33
C PHE A 130 -4.80 0.29 9.46
N PHE A 131 -3.92 -0.71 9.30
CA PHE A 131 -2.49 -0.49 9.26
C PHE A 131 -2.08 0.48 8.15
N PHE A 132 -2.52 0.27 6.91
CA PHE A 132 -2.23 1.21 5.82
C PHE A 132 -2.87 2.58 6.03
N THR A 133 -4.08 2.65 6.61
CA THR A 133 -4.73 3.92 6.94
C THR A 133 -3.90 4.72 7.95
N ILE A 134 -3.26 4.06 8.91
CA ILE A 134 -2.32 4.71 9.84
C ILE A 134 -1.09 5.23 9.09
N LEU A 135 -0.44 4.41 8.25
CA LEU A 135 0.75 4.83 7.50
C LEU A 135 0.45 6.03 6.57
N THR A 136 -0.62 5.90 5.77
CA THR A 136 -1.05 6.92 4.82
C THR A 136 -1.50 8.20 5.53
N GLY A 137 -2.21 8.05 6.64
CA GLY A 137 -2.64 9.13 7.50
C GLY A 137 -1.45 9.85 8.12
N PHE A 138 -0.45 9.14 8.62
CA PHE A 138 0.77 9.73 9.17
C PHE A 138 1.52 10.55 8.11
N THR A 139 1.72 10.01 6.91
CA THR A 139 2.35 10.73 5.78
C THR A 139 1.56 11.98 5.40
N TYR A 140 0.23 11.89 5.34
CA TYR A 140 -0.61 13.04 5.03
C TYR A 140 -0.58 14.11 6.13
N LEU A 141 -0.69 13.69 7.39
CA LEU A 141 -0.78 14.59 8.55
C LEU A 141 0.56 15.26 8.87
N THR A 142 1.68 14.58 8.66
CA THR A 142 3.02 15.19 8.83
C THR A 142 3.25 16.38 7.90
N GLY A 143 2.52 16.49 6.78
CA GLY A 143 2.54 17.69 5.95
C GLY A 143 1.97 18.95 6.62
N PHE A 144 1.31 18.85 7.78
CA PHE A 144 0.87 19.99 8.60
C PHE A 144 1.83 20.30 9.75
N VAL A 145 2.85 19.46 9.97
CA VAL A 145 3.77 19.55 11.10
C VAL A 145 5.04 20.25 10.64
N PRO A 146 5.43 21.38 11.27
CA PRO A 146 6.69 22.03 10.92
C PRO A 146 7.88 21.19 11.39
N SER A 147 9.01 21.32 10.69
CA SER A 147 10.19 20.44 10.85
C SER A 147 10.85 20.53 12.24
N ASP A 148 10.59 21.61 12.98
CA ASP A 148 11.06 21.86 14.34
C ASP A 148 10.11 21.34 15.43
N ALA A 149 8.94 20.83 15.07
CA ALA A 149 7.93 20.32 16.00
C ALA A 149 7.78 18.79 15.96
N ASN A 150 7.41 18.22 17.11
CA ASN A 150 6.98 16.83 17.16
C ASN A 150 5.54 16.69 16.60
N PHE A 151 5.22 15.52 16.04
CA PHE A 151 3.89 15.23 15.50
C PHE A 151 2.76 15.45 16.53
N PHE A 152 3.00 15.14 17.81
CA PHE A 152 2.00 15.26 18.88
C PHE A 152 1.84 16.68 19.43
N ASP A 153 2.65 17.66 19.00
CA ASP A 153 2.51 19.06 19.36
C ASP A 153 1.40 19.74 18.52
N PHE A 154 0.14 19.33 18.71
CA PHE A 154 -1.00 19.79 17.89
C PHE A 154 -1.18 21.32 17.86
N ALA A 155 -0.68 22.04 18.87
CA ALA A 155 -0.72 23.50 18.91
C ALA A 155 0.23 24.17 17.89
N LYS A 156 1.28 23.48 17.46
CA LYS A 156 2.26 23.98 16.47
C LYS A 156 1.89 23.59 15.03
N TRP A 157 0.78 22.88 14.83
CA TRP A 157 0.34 22.49 13.49
C TRP A 157 -0.05 23.72 12.68
N GLY A 158 0.42 23.76 11.44
CA GLY A 158 0.28 24.89 10.55
C GLY A 158 -0.47 24.55 9.26
N PRO A 159 -0.41 25.42 8.24
CA PRO A 159 -0.95 25.11 6.91
C PRO A 159 -0.21 23.93 6.28
N TYR A 160 -0.90 23.18 5.42
CA TYR A 160 -0.31 22.02 4.73
C TYR A 160 0.81 22.45 3.77
N VAL A 161 2.00 21.89 3.95
CA VAL A 161 3.14 22.07 3.05
C VAL A 161 3.70 20.71 2.63
N LYS A 162 3.71 20.45 1.32
CA LYS A 162 4.14 19.15 0.76
C LYS A 162 5.59 18.80 1.08
N THR A 163 6.47 19.78 1.23
CA THR A 163 7.90 19.55 1.55
C THR A 163 8.16 19.15 3.00
N GLN A 164 7.18 19.30 3.90
CA GLN A 164 7.31 18.95 5.32
C GLN A 164 6.96 17.49 5.62
N MET A 165 6.45 16.75 4.62
CA MET A 165 6.10 15.34 4.79
C MET A 165 7.35 14.52 5.11
N ARG A 166 7.28 13.73 6.18
CA ARG A 166 8.41 12.89 6.64
C ARG A 166 8.69 11.72 5.69
N VAL A 167 7.67 11.26 4.98
CA VAL A 167 7.76 10.25 3.92
C VAL A 167 7.10 10.82 2.67
N THR A 168 7.74 10.70 1.50
CA THR A 168 7.31 11.41 0.29
C THR A 168 6.26 10.67 -0.54
N ASP A 169 6.23 9.35 -0.46
CA ASP A 169 5.32 8.49 -1.21
C ASP A 169 4.82 7.34 -0.32
N CYS A 170 3.56 6.98 -0.51
CA CYS A 170 2.87 6.03 0.36
C CYS A 170 3.35 4.56 0.23
N GLY A 171 3.96 4.19 -0.91
CA GLY A 171 4.38 2.82 -1.18
C GLY A 171 3.24 1.79 -1.41
N CYS A 172 1.97 2.21 -1.35
CA CYS A 172 0.82 1.29 -1.50
C CYS A 172 0.76 0.56 -2.86
N PHE A 173 1.31 1.11 -3.93
CA PHE A 173 1.40 0.44 -5.23
C PHE A 173 2.86 0.24 -5.66
N GLY A 174 3.77 0.09 -4.69
CA GLY A 174 5.20 0.08 -4.95
C GLY A 174 5.67 1.30 -5.74
N ASP A 175 6.76 1.16 -6.48
CA ASP A 175 7.30 2.20 -7.35
C ASP A 175 6.62 2.30 -8.72
N PHE A 176 5.65 1.41 -9.02
CA PHE A 176 4.91 1.43 -10.27
C PHE A 176 3.94 2.62 -10.35
N ILE A 177 3.32 3.01 -9.23
CA ILE A 177 2.38 4.14 -9.16
C ILE A 177 2.62 4.96 -7.88
N LYS A 178 3.29 6.10 -8.04
CA LYS A 178 3.43 7.10 -7.00
C LYS A 178 2.14 7.92 -6.89
N LEU A 179 1.36 7.64 -5.85
CA LEU A 179 0.16 8.39 -5.53
C LEU A 179 0.48 9.48 -4.51
N ASP A 180 -0.11 10.66 -4.72
CA ASP A 180 -0.05 11.72 -3.73
C ASP A 180 -0.56 11.20 -2.37
N PRO A 181 0.13 11.49 -1.25
CA PRO A 181 -0.27 11.03 0.08
C PRO A 181 -1.73 11.34 0.44
N LYS A 182 -2.26 12.50 0.01
CA LYS A 182 -3.68 12.85 0.23
C LYS A 182 -4.60 11.82 -0.41
N VAL A 183 -4.32 11.51 -1.68
CA VAL A 183 -5.10 10.59 -2.49
C VAL A 183 -5.02 9.17 -1.91
N SER A 184 -3.84 8.76 -1.47
CA SER A 184 -3.63 7.45 -0.82
C SER A 184 -4.42 7.32 0.49
N PHE A 185 -4.40 8.35 1.33
CA PHE A 185 -5.14 8.36 2.59
C PHE A 185 -6.66 8.25 2.39
N PHE A 186 -7.24 9.06 1.49
CA PHE A 186 -8.68 8.99 1.22
C PHE A 186 -9.10 7.67 0.57
N LYS A 187 -8.23 7.07 -0.25
CA LYS A 187 -8.43 5.73 -0.81
C LYS A 187 -8.51 4.67 0.29
N ASP A 188 -7.59 4.68 1.26
CA ASP A 188 -7.61 3.72 2.38
C ASP A 188 -8.77 3.97 3.35
N LEU A 189 -9.14 5.23 3.59
CA LEU A 189 -10.37 5.58 4.31
C LEU A 189 -11.63 5.09 3.59
N GLY A 190 -11.66 5.14 2.26
CA GLY A 190 -12.73 4.57 1.44
C GLY A 190 -12.81 3.05 1.57
N LEU A 191 -11.66 2.36 1.60
CA LEU A 191 -11.58 0.90 1.84
C LEU A 191 -11.90 0.51 3.29
N MET A 192 -11.79 1.45 4.23
CA MET A 192 -12.22 1.24 5.62
C MET A 192 -13.73 0.98 5.72
N VAL A 193 -14.53 1.60 4.86
CA VAL A 193 -16.00 1.41 4.85
C VAL A 193 -16.39 -0.06 4.60
N PRO A 194 -15.99 -0.72 3.49
CA PRO A 194 -16.26 -2.13 3.31
C PRO A 194 -15.55 -3.01 4.37
N ALA A 195 -14.40 -2.59 4.90
CA ALA A 195 -13.72 -3.34 5.97
C ALA A 195 -14.56 -3.39 7.26
N LEU A 196 -15.09 -2.26 7.70
CA LEU A 196 -16.01 -2.19 8.85
C LEU A 196 -17.31 -2.94 8.58
N MET A 197 -17.85 -2.84 7.37
CA MET A 197 -19.02 -3.64 6.98
C MET A 197 -18.74 -5.14 7.13
N PHE A 198 -17.65 -5.64 6.55
CA PHE A 198 -17.25 -7.05 6.65
C PHE A 198 -17.04 -7.49 8.10
N LEU A 199 -16.47 -6.63 8.94
CA LEU A 199 -16.27 -6.91 10.37
C LEU A 199 -17.61 -7.07 11.10
N LEU A 200 -18.53 -6.12 10.95
CA LEU A 200 -19.81 -6.08 11.67
C LEU A 200 -20.80 -7.14 11.19
N ARG A 201 -20.79 -7.49 9.89
CA ARG A 201 -21.77 -8.41 9.28
C ARG A 201 -21.12 -9.45 8.39
N SER A 202 -20.02 -10.05 8.86
CA SER A 202 -19.28 -11.12 8.16
C SER A 202 -20.14 -12.28 7.66
N ARG A 203 -21.30 -12.57 8.28
CA ARG A 203 -22.23 -13.65 7.86
C ARG A 203 -22.77 -13.48 6.43
N ASN A 204 -22.80 -12.24 5.91
CA ASN A 204 -23.33 -11.90 4.58
C ASN A 204 -22.32 -12.18 3.45
N MET A 205 -21.05 -12.41 3.77
CA MET A 205 -20.01 -12.73 2.80
C MET A 205 -20.25 -14.08 2.13
N HIS A 206 -19.98 -14.15 0.82
CA HIS A 206 -20.15 -15.38 0.04
C HIS A 206 -18.99 -16.36 0.26
N GLN A 207 -19.22 -17.61 -0.12
CA GLN A 207 -18.21 -18.67 -0.17
C GLN A 207 -18.49 -19.55 -1.40
N LEU A 208 -17.53 -19.65 -2.33
CA LEU A 208 -17.81 -20.21 -3.66
C LEU A 208 -17.63 -21.73 -3.79
N TRP A 209 -16.70 -22.32 -3.05
CA TRP A 209 -16.40 -23.76 -3.17
C TRP A 209 -16.36 -24.45 -1.82
N THR A 210 -16.13 -25.76 -1.80
CA THR A 210 -15.90 -26.54 -0.59
C THR A 210 -14.64 -26.08 0.15
N ALA A 211 -14.59 -26.28 1.47
CA ALA A 211 -13.46 -25.83 2.29
C ALA A 211 -12.11 -26.32 1.75
N GLY A 212 -12.00 -27.61 1.37
CA GLY A 212 -10.76 -28.16 0.81
C GLY A 212 -10.26 -27.39 -0.42
N ARG A 213 -11.13 -27.13 -1.42
CA ARG A 213 -10.74 -26.36 -2.61
C ARG A 213 -10.33 -24.93 -2.27
N ARG A 214 -11.02 -24.28 -1.33
CA ARG A 214 -10.65 -22.92 -0.89
C ARG A 214 -9.28 -22.91 -0.20
N ASN A 215 -9.00 -23.88 0.67
CA ASN A 215 -7.70 -24.03 1.33
C ASN A 215 -6.58 -24.23 0.32
N THR A 216 -6.79 -25.10 -0.68
CA THR A 216 -5.81 -25.34 -1.75
C THR A 216 -5.52 -24.05 -2.53
N ILE A 217 -6.55 -23.32 -2.97
CA ILE A 217 -6.37 -22.08 -3.74
C ILE A 217 -5.60 -21.02 -2.92
N VAL A 218 -5.99 -20.80 -1.66
CA VAL A 218 -5.32 -19.83 -0.78
C VAL A 218 -3.88 -20.26 -0.51
N LEU A 219 -3.64 -21.54 -0.18
CA LEU A 219 -2.29 -22.05 0.09
C LEU A 219 -1.37 -21.89 -1.13
N PHE A 220 -1.79 -22.37 -2.30
CA PHE A 220 -0.99 -22.22 -3.52
C PHE A 220 -0.80 -20.76 -3.92
N GLY A 221 -1.83 -19.92 -3.76
CA GLY A 221 -1.74 -18.48 -3.99
C GLY A 221 -0.72 -17.80 -3.08
N THR A 222 -0.75 -18.10 -1.79
CA THR A 222 0.21 -17.57 -0.82
C THR A 222 1.63 -18.06 -1.11
N LEU A 223 1.82 -19.36 -1.35
CA LEU A 223 3.13 -19.92 -1.71
C LEU A 223 3.68 -19.32 -3.01
N ALA A 224 2.83 -19.15 -4.03
CA ALA A 224 3.21 -18.50 -5.27
C ALA A 224 3.61 -17.03 -5.03
N SER A 225 2.86 -16.28 -4.20
CA SER A 225 3.21 -14.90 -3.87
C SER A 225 4.54 -14.79 -3.13
N LEU A 226 4.81 -15.67 -2.17
CA LEU A 226 6.09 -15.74 -1.47
C LEU A 226 7.23 -16.09 -2.42
N LEU A 227 7.01 -17.06 -3.31
CA LEU A 227 8.00 -17.46 -4.31
C LEU A 227 8.31 -16.30 -5.27
N LEU A 228 7.31 -15.54 -5.70
CA LEU A 228 7.49 -14.35 -6.53
C LEU A 228 8.31 -13.28 -5.81
N CYS A 229 8.01 -13.00 -4.55
CA CYS A 229 8.79 -12.04 -3.75
C CYS A 229 10.25 -12.52 -3.57
N VAL A 230 10.46 -13.77 -3.17
CA VAL A 230 11.80 -14.33 -2.97
C VAL A 230 12.61 -14.32 -4.26
N ARG A 231 11.97 -14.68 -5.38
CA ARG A 231 12.61 -14.65 -6.70
C ARG A 231 13.06 -13.24 -7.08
N ASN A 232 12.16 -12.25 -6.97
CA ASN A 232 12.43 -10.87 -7.37
C ASN A 232 13.39 -10.13 -6.42
N THR A 233 13.56 -10.61 -5.20
CA THR A 233 14.51 -10.05 -4.21
C THR A 233 15.88 -10.73 -4.27
N TYR A 234 15.94 -12.07 -4.32
CA TYR A 234 17.17 -12.82 -4.03
C TYR A 234 17.74 -13.62 -5.20
N TRP A 235 16.91 -14.02 -6.18
CA TRP A 235 17.38 -14.94 -7.24
C TRP A 235 17.62 -14.24 -8.57
N ASP A 236 16.67 -13.42 -9.00
CA ASP A 236 16.71 -12.73 -10.27
C ASP A 236 16.56 -11.22 -10.05
N LEU A 237 16.92 -10.45 -11.08
CA LEU A 237 16.50 -9.06 -11.15
C LEU A 237 14.96 -8.97 -11.16
N PRO A 238 14.39 -7.91 -10.56
CA PRO A 238 12.95 -7.71 -10.57
C PRO A 238 12.42 -7.68 -12.00
N MET A 239 11.20 -8.20 -12.20
CA MET A 239 10.59 -8.31 -13.54
C MET A 239 10.51 -6.96 -14.25
N VAL A 240 10.40 -5.86 -13.49
CA VAL A 240 10.47 -4.50 -13.99
C VAL A 240 11.48 -3.75 -13.12
N ASP A 241 12.50 -3.17 -13.76
CA ASP A 241 13.52 -2.38 -13.08
C ASP A 241 13.05 -0.92 -12.91
N PHE A 242 12.70 -0.56 -11.67
CA PHE A 242 12.28 0.81 -11.31
C PHE A 242 13.43 1.70 -10.82
N ARG A 243 14.68 1.20 -10.82
CA ARG A 243 15.82 1.97 -10.32
C ARG A 243 16.04 3.22 -11.19
N PRO A 244 16.34 4.39 -10.58
CA PRO A 244 16.69 5.59 -11.34
C PRO A 244 17.98 5.41 -12.14
N PHE A 245 18.90 4.58 -11.64
CA PHE A 245 20.15 4.21 -12.27
C PHE A 245 20.17 2.73 -12.58
N LYS A 246 20.10 2.39 -13.87
CA LYS A 246 20.20 1.01 -14.33
C LYS A 246 21.63 0.50 -14.14
N VAL A 247 21.77 -0.80 -13.94
CA VAL A 247 23.10 -1.44 -13.84
C VAL A 247 23.91 -1.12 -15.10
N GLY A 248 25.13 -0.63 -14.91
CA GLY A 248 26.03 -0.21 -15.98
C GLY A 248 25.96 1.28 -16.36
N SER A 249 25.05 2.09 -15.78
CA SER A 249 25.06 3.54 -16.02
C SER A 249 26.16 4.24 -15.25
N ASN A 250 27.01 5.04 -15.93
CA ASN A 250 27.99 5.89 -15.27
C ASN A 250 27.27 7.10 -14.65
N VAL A 251 27.14 7.09 -13.32
CA VAL A 251 26.45 8.14 -12.56
C VAL A 251 27.13 9.50 -12.74
N ARG A 252 28.46 9.51 -12.90
CA ARG A 252 29.24 10.74 -13.05
C ARG A 252 28.94 11.43 -14.37
N GLU A 253 28.99 10.67 -15.47
CA GLU A 253 28.68 11.18 -16.81
C GLU A 253 27.23 11.68 -16.89
N ARG A 254 26.28 10.95 -16.30
CA ARG A 254 24.87 11.38 -16.22
C ARG A 254 24.71 12.69 -15.45
N ARG A 255 25.38 12.84 -14.31
CA ARG A 255 25.34 14.07 -13.51
C ARG A 255 25.95 15.25 -14.27
N GLU A 256 27.03 15.02 -15.00
CA GLU A 256 27.66 16.03 -15.86
C GLU A 256 26.71 16.46 -16.98
N LEU A 257 26.04 15.52 -17.65
CA LEU A 257 24.98 15.80 -18.63
C LEU A 257 23.78 16.55 -18.03
N GLU A 258 23.31 16.18 -16.83
CA GLU A 258 22.22 16.89 -16.12
C GLU A 258 22.63 18.30 -15.71
N THR A 259 23.89 18.51 -15.33
CA THR A 259 24.42 19.84 -14.99
C THR A 259 24.53 20.71 -16.24
N ASN A 260 24.96 20.13 -17.36
CA ASN A 260 25.03 20.82 -18.65
C ASN A 260 23.63 21.08 -19.25
N ALA A 261 22.64 20.24 -18.94
CA ALA A 261 21.26 20.39 -19.40
C ALA A 261 20.41 21.29 -18.49
N LYS A 262 20.87 21.62 -17.28
CA LYS A 262 20.24 22.64 -16.45
C LYS A 262 20.43 23.99 -17.12
N VAL A 263 19.40 24.44 -17.81
CA VAL A 263 19.29 25.82 -18.27
C VAL A 263 19.14 26.70 -17.04
N ASP A 264 20.09 27.60 -16.82
CA ASP A 264 19.95 28.64 -15.80
C ASP A 264 18.76 29.50 -16.17
N ILE A 265 17.76 29.57 -15.27
CA ILE A 265 16.62 30.47 -15.43
C ILE A 265 17.16 31.89 -15.20
N LEU A 266 17.52 32.57 -16.30
CA LEU A 266 18.08 33.92 -16.27
C LEU A 266 17.07 34.98 -15.81
N GLY A 267 15.77 34.67 -15.86
CA GLY A 267 14.70 35.54 -15.41
C GLY A 267 13.33 35.00 -15.81
N TRP A 268 12.29 35.62 -15.25
CA TRP A 268 10.90 35.33 -15.57
C TRP A 268 10.32 36.50 -16.38
N VAL A 269 9.64 36.22 -17.49
CA VAL A 269 8.84 37.22 -18.21
C VAL A 269 7.38 36.98 -17.82
N LEU A 270 6.73 38.01 -17.28
CA LEU A 270 5.29 38.02 -17.05
C LEU A 270 4.60 38.41 -18.37
N GLU A 271 3.91 37.47 -19.00
CA GLU A 271 2.94 37.74 -20.06
C GLU A 271 1.55 37.83 -19.43
N ASN A 272 0.88 38.96 -19.62
CA ASN A 272 -0.55 39.09 -19.33
C ASN A 272 -1.30 38.59 -20.57
N ASP A 273 -2.01 37.48 -20.44
CA ASP A 273 -3.11 37.11 -21.34
C ASP A 273 -4.40 37.86 -20.94
#